data_AF-A0A3S2YGH7-F1
#
_entry.id   AF-A0A3S2YGH7-F1
#
_cell.length_a   1.000
_cell.length_b   1.000
_cell.length_c   1.000
_cell.angle_alpha   90.00
_cell.angle_beta   90.00
_cell.angle_gamma   90.00
#
_symmetry.space_group_name_H-M   'P 1'
#
loop_
_entity.id
_entity.type
_entity.pdbx_description
1 polymer ?
#
loop_
_entity_poly.entity_id
_entity_poly.type
_entity_poly.pdbx_seq_one_letter_code
_entity_poly.pdbx_strand_id
1 'polypeptide(L)'
;VDYLFGQVSIDKAFVDWSGNCGNLSAAVGSFAISSGLVDPARIPRNGIATVRIWQANIGKTIIAHVPITEGEVQETGDFELDGVTFPAAEVQLEFLDPAADDGDDGGAMFPTGSLVDDLEVPGVGTFKATLINAGIPTIFVNAADIGYTGTDLQDAITGDPQALLRFETIRAYGAVRMGLIDNVDQAAGR
;
A
#
# COMPACT_ATOMS: atom_id res chain seq x y z
N VAL A 1 16.54 -9.87 -1.02
CA VAL A 1 17.01 -8.47 -0.95
C VAL A 1 16.13 -7.76 0.06
N ASP A 2 16.69 -6.85 0.84
CA ASP A 2 15.93 -6.07 1.82
C ASP A 2 15.50 -4.75 1.16
N TYR A 3 14.24 -4.37 1.35
CA TYR A 3 13.61 -3.20 0.76
C TYR A 3 13.07 -2.27 1.84
N LEU A 4 13.57 -1.03 1.85
CA LEU A 4 13.03 0.08 2.64
C LEU A 4 12.35 1.10 1.74
N PHE A 5 11.10 1.41 2.04
CA PHE A 5 10.31 2.47 1.44
C PHE A 5 10.24 3.69 2.34
N GLY A 6 10.46 4.87 1.77
CA GLY A 6 10.27 6.15 2.44
C GLY A 6 9.33 7.04 1.62
N GLN A 7 8.16 7.38 2.15
CA GLN A 7 7.27 8.37 1.55
C GLN A 7 7.77 9.76 1.94
N VAL A 8 8.21 10.53 0.96
CA VAL A 8 8.69 11.90 1.18
C VAL A 8 7.50 12.86 1.15
N SER A 9 7.36 13.68 2.20
CA SER A 9 6.36 14.75 2.23
C SER A 9 6.70 15.83 1.19
N ILE A 10 5.68 16.39 0.56
CA ILE A 10 5.84 17.48 -0.42
C ILE A 10 6.07 18.82 0.28
N ASP A 11 5.43 19.05 1.42
CA ASP A 11 5.32 20.33 2.10
C ASP A 11 6.12 20.43 3.41
N LYS A 12 6.60 19.29 3.94
CA LYS A 12 7.32 19.21 5.23
C LYS A 12 8.68 18.51 5.05
N ALA A 13 9.63 18.85 5.90
CA ALA A 13 10.92 18.16 5.99
C ALA A 13 10.79 16.82 6.73
N PHE A 14 10.05 15.88 6.15
CA PHE A 14 9.67 14.61 6.77
C PHE A 14 9.70 13.46 5.76
N VAL A 15 10.12 12.29 6.23
CA VAL A 15 10.07 11.02 5.48
C VAL A 15 9.37 9.99 6.35
N ASP A 16 8.26 9.45 5.86
CA ASP A 16 7.53 8.39 6.53
C ASP A 16 8.05 7.01 6.10
N TRP A 17 8.45 6.20 7.08
CA TRP A 17 8.95 4.83 6.89
C TRP A 17 7.97 3.78 7.42
N SER A 18 6.74 4.15 7.76
CA SER A 18 5.76 3.27 8.41
C SER A 18 5.08 2.27 7.48
N GLY A 19 5.18 2.47 6.15
CA GLY A 19 4.42 1.71 5.17
C GLY A 19 5.26 1.02 4.10
N ASN A 20 4.55 0.32 3.20
CA ASN A 20 5.08 -0.23 1.97
C ASN A 20 4.51 0.52 0.75
N CYS A 21 5.22 0.49 -0.37
CA CYS A 21 4.68 0.85 -1.67
C CYS A 21 4.54 -0.39 -2.56
N GLY A 22 3.30 -0.87 -2.73
CA GLY A 22 3.02 -2.03 -3.59
C GLY A 22 3.46 -1.83 -5.03
N ASN A 23 3.26 -0.63 -5.59
CA ASN A 23 3.66 -0.30 -6.97
C ASN A 23 5.18 -0.37 -7.17
N LEU A 24 5.97 0.24 -6.27
CA LEU A 24 7.42 0.21 -6.37
C LEU A 24 8.01 -1.18 -6.11
N SER A 25 7.28 -2.07 -5.44
CA SER A 25 7.72 -3.45 -5.22
C SER A 25 7.96 -4.20 -6.54
N ALA A 26 7.25 -3.85 -7.63
CA ALA A 26 7.50 -4.39 -8.97
C ALA A 26 8.88 -4.00 -9.52
N ALA A 27 9.34 -2.78 -9.22
CA ALA A 27 10.65 -2.29 -9.67
C ALA A 27 11.81 -2.82 -8.79
N VAL A 28 11.56 -3.14 -7.52
CA VAL A 28 12.60 -3.62 -6.59
C VAL A 28 13.23 -4.93 -7.07
N GLY A 29 12.42 -5.86 -7.59
CA GLY A 29 12.92 -7.12 -8.13
C GLY A 29 13.91 -6.90 -9.28
N SER A 30 13.49 -6.10 -10.27
CA SER A 30 14.30 -5.70 -11.42
C SER A 30 15.58 -4.97 -11.01
N PHE A 31 15.46 -3.97 -10.12
CA PHE A 31 16.62 -3.24 -9.61
C PHE A 31 17.63 -4.16 -8.91
N ALA A 32 17.15 -5.11 -8.10
CA ALA A 32 18.02 -6.03 -7.38
C ALA A 32 18.81 -6.95 -8.33
N ILE A 33 18.21 -7.36 -9.44
CA ILE A 33 18.89 -8.14 -10.49
C ILE A 33 19.94 -7.26 -11.18
N SER A 34 19.53 -6.11 -11.73
CA SER A 34 20.42 -5.22 -12.50
C SER A 34 21.55 -4.63 -11.66
N SER A 35 21.37 -4.54 -10.33
CA SER A 35 22.39 -4.04 -9.39
C SER A 35 23.26 -5.14 -8.77
N GLY A 36 23.08 -6.41 -9.17
CA GLY A 36 23.88 -7.53 -8.65
C GLY A 36 23.61 -7.88 -7.18
N LEU A 37 22.43 -7.56 -6.67
CA LEU A 37 21.99 -7.86 -5.30
C LEU A 37 21.32 -9.25 -5.18
N VAL A 38 21.10 -9.92 -6.30
CA VAL A 38 20.57 -11.28 -6.38
C VAL A 38 21.70 -12.24 -6.75
N ASP A 39 21.76 -13.38 -6.06
CA ASP A 39 22.70 -14.46 -6.39
C ASP A 39 22.56 -14.85 -7.87
N PRO A 40 23.64 -14.77 -8.69
CA PRO A 40 23.60 -15.11 -10.10
C PRO A 40 23.08 -16.51 -10.40
N ALA A 41 23.23 -17.47 -9.47
CA ALA A 41 22.69 -18.82 -9.62
C ALA A 41 21.14 -18.85 -9.67
N ARG A 42 20.48 -17.75 -9.27
CA ARG A 42 19.02 -17.59 -9.30
C ARG A 42 18.51 -16.82 -10.53
N ILE A 43 19.40 -16.33 -11.38
CA ILE A 43 19.06 -15.56 -12.58
C ILE A 43 19.26 -16.48 -13.80
N PRO A 44 18.20 -16.94 -14.47
CA PRO A 44 18.35 -17.75 -15.67
C PRO A 44 18.89 -16.91 -16.84
N ARG A 45 19.46 -17.54 -17.88
CA ARG A 45 19.80 -16.81 -19.11
C ARG A 45 18.56 -16.26 -19.82
N ASN A 46 17.46 -17.02 -19.81
CA ASN A 46 16.17 -16.64 -20.35
C ASN A 46 15.09 -17.29 -19.48
N GLY A 47 13.98 -16.60 -19.22
CA GLY A 47 12.86 -17.13 -18.42
C GLY A 47 12.42 -16.17 -17.31
N ILE A 48 12.08 -16.70 -16.13
CA ILE A 48 11.64 -15.92 -14.97
C ILE A 48 12.64 -16.06 -13.83
N ALA A 49 13.09 -14.94 -13.26
CA ALA A 49 13.81 -14.90 -11.99
C ALA A 49 12.83 -14.60 -10.84
N THR A 50 12.72 -15.52 -9.89
CA THR A 50 11.92 -15.32 -8.67
C THR A 50 12.77 -14.66 -7.59
N VAL A 51 12.53 -13.36 -7.38
CA VAL A 51 13.22 -12.54 -6.39
C VAL A 51 12.42 -12.53 -5.10
N ARG A 52 13.07 -12.91 -3.99
CA ARG A 52 12.50 -12.83 -2.64
C ARG A 52 12.91 -11.50 -2.02
N ILE A 53 11.92 -10.68 -1.73
CA ILE A 53 12.08 -9.33 -1.19
C ILE A 53 11.61 -9.37 0.27
N TRP A 54 12.46 -8.96 1.19
CA TRP A 54 12.09 -8.68 2.56
C TRP A 54 11.70 -7.21 2.66
N GLN A 55 10.41 -6.94 2.86
CA GLN A 55 9.90 -5.59 3.06
C GLN A 55 10.19 -5.21 4.52
N ALA A 56 11.21 -4.38 4.71
CA ALA A 56 11.78 -4.07 6.02
C ALA A 56 10.96 -3.07 6.84
N ASN A 57 10.08 -2.28 6.22
CA ASN A 57 9.16 -1.38 6.94
C ASN A 57 8.08 -2.16 7.70
N ILE A 58 7.54 -3.21 7.07
CA ILE A 58 6.38 -3.97 7.60
C ILE A 58 6.72 -5.40 8.03
N GLY A 59 7.97 -5.84 7.82
CA GLY A 59 8.41 -7.18 8.20
C GLY A 59 7.73 -8.31 7.42
N LYS A 60 7.46 -8.11 6.12
CA LYS A 60 6.74 -9.07 5.29
C LYS A 60 7.51 -9.49 4.05
N THR A 61 7.20 -10.68 3.54
CA THR A 61 7.83 -11.20 2.32
C THR A 61 7.00 -10.85 1.09
N ILE A 62 7.68 -10.31 0.07
CA ILE A 62 7.12 -10.09 -1.27
C ILE A 62 7.92 -10.94 -2.26
N ILE A 63 7.23 -11.63 -3.16
CA ILE A 63 7.85 -12.36 -4.27
C ILE A 63 7.63 -11.58 -5.54
N ALA A 64 8.71 -11.27 -6.26
CA ALA A 64 8.64 -10.68 -7.59
C ALA A 64 9.12 -11.68 -8.65
N HIS A 65 8.27 -11.92 -9.64
CA HIS A 65 8.57 -12.78 -10.78
C HIS A 65 9.01 -11.91 -11.96
N VAL A 66 10.33 -11.74 -12.08
CA VAL A 66 10.93 -10.81 -13.04
C VAL A 66 11.28 -11.56 -14.33
N PRO A 67 10.76 -11.17 -15.50
CA PRO A 67 11.14 -11.78 -16.76
C PRO A 67 12.57 -11.40 -17.14
N ILE A 68 13.31 -12.38 -17.68
CA ILE A 68 14.73 -12.29 -18.02
C ILE A 68 14.93 -12.70 -19.48
N THR A 69 15.63 -11.85 -20.23
CA THR A 69 16.06 -12.11 -21.61
C THR A 69 17.56 -11.87 -21.72
N GLU A 70 18.29 -12.84 -22.24
CA GLU A 70 19.73 -12.79 -22.42
C GLU A 70 20.53 -12.40 -21.16
N GLY A 71 20.07 -12.87 -20.00
CA GLY A 71 20.67 -12.67 -18.69
C GLY A 71 20.35 -11.32 -18.04
N GLU A 72 19.55 -10.49 -18.71
CA GLU A 72 19.16 -9.15 -18.26
C GLU A 72 17.65 -9.08 -18.03
N VAL A 73 17.21 -8.10 -17.23
CA VAL A 73 15.78 -7.84 -17.02
C VAL A 73 15.10 -7.52 -18.36
N GLN A 74 14.01 -8.22 -18.65
CA GLN A 74 13.12 -7.88 -19.74
C GLN A 74 12.19 -6.74 -19.29
N GLU A 75 12.50 -5.51 -19.68
CA GLU A 75 11.72 -4.33 -19.27
C GLU A 75 10.54 -4.04 -20.21
N THR A 76 10.71 -4.28 -21.51
CA THR A 76 9.69 -3.99 -22.54
C THR A 76 8.76 -5.18 -22.76
N GLY A 77 7.52 -4.91 -23.16
CA GLY A 77 6.50 -5.94 -23.40
C GLY A 77 5.21 -5.31 -23.89
N ASP A 78 4.15 -6.10 -23.90
CA ASP A 78 2.80 -5.72 -24.34
C ASP A 78 1.77 -5.72 -23.19
N PHE A 79 2.21 -5.90 -21.94
CA PHE A 79 1.33 -5.80 -20.79
C PHE A 79 0.96 -4.35 -20.51
N GLU A 80 -0.35 -4.09 -20.44
CA GLU A 80 -0.92 -2.79 -20.12
C GLU A 80 -1.39 -2.77 -18.66
N LEU A 81 -1.19 -1.63 -17.99
CA LEU A 81 -1.64 -1.38 -16.63
C LEU A 81 -2.35 -0.03 -16.56
N ASP A 82 -3.57 -0.01 -16.05
CA ASP A 82 -4.34 1.23 -15.89
C ASP A 82 -3.52 2.28 -15.12
N GLY A 83 -3.41 3.48 -15.70
CA GLY A 83 -2.59 4.58 -15.16
C GLY A 83 -1.14 4.61 -15.66
N VAL A 84 -0.67 3.60 -16.42
CA VAL A 84 0.65 3.60 -17.08
C VAL A 84 0.48 3.87 -18.57
N THR A 85 1.16 4.89 -19.09
CA THR A 85 0.95 5.40 -20.46
C THR A 85 1.33 4.42 -21.56
N PHE A 86 2.36 3.59 -21.34
CA PHE A 86 2.93 2.70 -22.34
C PHE A 86 3.05 1.28 -21.78
N PRO A 87 2.87 0.24 -22.62
CA PRO A 87 3.00 -1.13 -22.18
C PRO A 87 4.45 -1.48 -21.81
N ALA A 88 4.59 -2.48 -20.95
CA ALA A 88 5.86 -3.00 -20.47
C ALA A 88 5.81 -4.52 -20.31
N ALA A 89 6.89 -5.15 -19.83
CA ALA A 89 6.83 -6.54 -19.43
C ALA A 89 6.02 -6.71 -18.13
N GLU A 90 5.21 -7.76 -18.05
CA GLU A 90 4.48 -8.09 -16.83
C GLU A 90 5.44 -8.57 -15.73
N VAL A 91 5.32 -7.99 -14.53
CA VAL A 91 6.01 -8.46 -13.32
C VAL A 91 4.95 -8.86 -12.31
N GLN A 92 4.78 -10.17 -12.11
CA GLN A 92 3.82 -10.69 -11.14
C GLN A 92 4.38 -10.58 -9.72
N LEU A 93 3.55 -10.11 -8.80
CA LEU A 93 3.88 -9.96 -7.39
C LEU A 93 3.01 -10.86 -6.51
N GLU A 94 3.63 -11.51 -5.52
CA GLU A 94 2.92 -12.20 -4.43
C GLU A 94 3.25 -11.51 -3.11
N PHE A 95 2.21 -11.12 -2.37
CA PHE A 95 2.34 -10.59 -1.02
C PHE A 95 2.02 -11.72 -0.04
N LEU A 96 3.05 -12.30 0.57
CA LEU A 96 2.91 -13.46 1.45
C LEU A 96 2.48 -13.00 2.84
N ASP A 97 1.49 -13.70 3.41
CA ASP A 97 0.90 -13.42 4.73
C ASP A 97 0.66 -11.92 4.95
N PRO A 98 -0.17 -11.27 4.09
CA PRO A 98 -0.29 -9.82 4.06
C PRO A 98 -0.98 -9.24 5.30
N ALA A 99 -1.67 -10.09 6.07
CA ALA A 99 -2.22 -9.72 7.36
C ALA A 99 -1.10 -9.41 8.35
N ALA A 100 -1.32 -8.39 9.17
CA ALA A 100 -0.49 -8.22 10.34
C ALA A 100 -0.55 -9.46 11.25
N ASP A 101 0.61 -9.89 11.77
CA ASP A 101 0.69 -11.06 12.63
C ASP A 101 0.13 -10.72 14.02
N ASP A 102 -0.63 -11.64 14.63
CA ASP A 102 -1.26 -11.51 15.95
C ASP A 102 -0.25 -11.36 17.14
N GLY A 103 1.03 -11.11 16.88
CA GLY A 103 2.11 -11.31 17.86
C GLY A 103 3.21 -10.26 17.95
N ASP A 104 3.33 -9.28 17.03
CA ASP A 104 4.35 -8.23 17.15
C ASP A 104 3.90 -6.97 16.38
N ASP A 105 3.56 -5.91 17.12
CA ASP A 105 3.15 -4.55 16.70
C ASP A 105 2.01 -4.37 15.65
N GLY A 106 1.60 -5.41 14.93
CA GLY A 106 0.75 -5.30 13.74
C GLY A 106 -0.77 -5.38 14.00
N GLY A 107 -1.22 -5.88 15.15
CA GLY A 107 -2.65 -6.11 15.42
C GLY A 107 -3.29 -7.16 14.52
N ALA A 108 -4.49 -7.63 14.89
CA ALA A 108 -5.23 -8.62 14.12
C ALA A 108 -5.63 -8.08 12.73
N MET A 109 -5.89 -8.98 11.76
CA MET A 109 -6.42 -8.62 10.42
C MET A 109 -7.60 -7.64 10.50
N PHE A 110 -8.48 -7.83 11.49
CA PHE A 110 -9.52 -6.88 11.87
C PHE A 110 -9.21 -6.36 13.28
N PRO A 111 -8.52 -5.20 13.43
CA PRO A 111 -8.06 -4.72 14.72
C PRO A 111 -9.17 -4.49 15.75
N THR A 112 -10.40 -4.26 15.28
CA THR A 112 -11.59 -4.08 16.12
C THR A 112 -12.24 -5.39 16.56
N GLY A 113 -11.84 -6.52 15.97
CA GLY A 113 -12.48 -7.83 16.10
C GLY A 113 -13.76 -7.99 15.27
N SER A 114 -14.17 -6.97 14.51
CA SER A 114 -15.41 -6.96 13.73
C SER A 114 -15.11 -6.83 12.23
N LEU A 115 -15.91 -7.50 11.40
CA LEU A 115 -15.85 -7.29 9.94
C LEU A 115 -16.41 -5.92 9.55
N VAL A 116 -17.40 -5.44 10.30
CA VAL A 116 -18.03 -4.13 10.10
C VAL A 116 -18.26 -3.48 11.47
N ASP A 117 -17.77 -2.26 11.63
CA ASP A 117 -17.98 -1.40 12.77
C ASP A 117 -18.97 -0.27 12.44
N ASP A 118 -19.58 0.28 13.48
CA ASP A 118 -20.16 1.63 13.44
C ASP A 118 -19.07 2.63 13.83
N LEU A 119 -18.49 3.31 12.84
CA LEU A 119 -17.46 4.32 13.04
C LEU A 119 -18.10 5.68 13.31
N GLU A 120 -18.07 6.12 14.56
CA GLU A 120 -18.54 7.44 14.97
C GLU A 120 -17.48 8.52 14.69
N VAL A 121 -17.87 9.56 13.95
CA VAL A 121 -17.01 10.69 13.58
C VAL A 121 -17.73 11.98 14.00
N PRO A 122 -17.43 12.51 15.21
CA PRO A 122 -18.02 13.74 15.73
C PRO A 122 -18.02 14.89 14.73
N GLY A 123 -19.18 15.50 14.53
CA GLY A 123 -19.38 16.60 13.59
C GLY A 123 -19.53 16.19 12.12
N VAL A 124 -19.36 14.90 11.78
CA VAL A 124 -19.51 14.38 10.42
C VAL A 124 -20.65 13.37 10.33
N GLY A 125 -20.66 12.34 11.18
CA GLY A 125 -21.69 11.29 11.17
C GLY A 125 -21.19 9.96 11.73
N THR A 126 -22.03 8.92 11.61
CA THR A 126 -21.67 7.53 11.92
C THR A 126 -21.77 6.69 10.66
N PHE A 127 -20.73 5.91 10.36
CA PHE A 127 -20.61 5.17 9.11
C PHE A 127 -20.41 3.69 9.37
N LYS A 128 -21.00 2.83 8.52
CA LYS A 128 -20.57 1.44 8.45
C LYS A 128 -19.18 1.39 7.84
N ALA A 129 -18.22 0.85 8.58
CA ALA A 129 -16.83 0.81 8.17
C ALA A 129 -16.21 -0.57 8.37
N THR A 130 -15.41 -1.02 7.42
CA THR A 130 -14.50 -2.15 7.61
C THR A 130 -13.11 -1.58 7.85
N LEU A 131 -12.52 -1.91 9.00
CA LEU A 131 -11.19 -1.49 9.39
C LEU A 131 -10.29 -2.72 9.33
N ILE A 132 -9.45 -2.80 8.30
CA ILE A 132 -8.66 -3.99 7.98
C ILE A 132 -7.17 -3.64 7.94
N ASN A 133 -6.33 -4.52 8.48
CA ASN A 133 -4.88 -4.42 8.39
C ASN A 133 -4.30 -5.59 7.59
N ALA A 134 -4.35 -5.46 6.26
CA ALA A 134 -3.74 -6.40 5.34
C ALA A 134 -3.05 -5.62 4.20
N GLY A 135 -1.74 -5.76 4.06
CA GLY A 135 -0.90 -4.94 3.18
C GLY A 135 -0.64 -3.54 3.75
N ILE A 136 -1.69 -2.76 4.00
CA ILE A 136 -1.65 -1.49 4.72
C ILE A 136 -2.96 -1.28 5.50
N PRO A 137 -2.94 -0.67 6.70
CA PRO A 137 -4.16 -0.32 7.42
C PRO A 137 -5.10 0.53 6.56
N THR A 138 -6.31 0.04 6.33
CA THR A 138 -7.28 0.66 5.43
C THR A 138 -8.67 0.71 6.06
N ILE A 139 -9.34 1.85 5.90
CA ILE A 139 -10.72 2.07 6.33
C ILE A 139 -11.60 2.11 5.09
N PHE A 140 -12.46 1.11 4.92
CA PHE A 140 -13.47 1.09 3.86
C PHE A 140 -14.80 1.58 4.41
N VAL A 141 -15.45 2.50 3.69
CA VAL A 141 -16.81 2.98 3.96
C VAL A 141 -17.65 2.90 2.68
N ASN A 142 -18.97 2.83 2.81
CA ASN A 142 -19.84 2.89 1.63
C ASN A 142 -19.82 4.30 1.04
N ALA A 143 -19.66 4.42 -0.28
CA ALA A 143 -19.70 5.71 -0.96
C ALA A 143 -21.01 6.47 -0.68
N ALA A 144 -22.15 5.77 -0.69
CA ALA A 144 -23.45 6.38 -0.43
C ALA A 144 -23.55 7.03 0.97
N ASP A 145 -22.93 6.43 1.99
CA ASP A 145 -22.99 6.92 3.37
C ASP A 145 -22.21 8.23 3.56
N ILE A 146 -21.25 8.51 2.66
CA ILE A 146 -20.45 9.74 2.63
C ILE A 146 -20.86 10.69 1.49
N GLY A 147 -21.95 10.39 0.78
CA GLY A 147 -22.54 11.25 -0.25
C GLY A 147 -21.90 11.14 -1.64
N TYR A 148 -21.29 10.00 -1.97
CA TYR A 148 -20.64 9.73 -3.25
C TYR A 148 -21.25 8.52 -3.97
N THR A 149 -20.92 8.37 -5.25
CA THR A 149 -21.36 7.26 -6.09
C THR A 149 -20.35 6.12 -6.12
N GLY A 150 -19.07 6.43 -5.88
CA GLY A 150 -17.96 5.49 -6.04
C GLY A 150 -17.40 5.43 -7.46
N THR A 151 -17.99 6.20 -8.39
CA THR A 151 -17.49 6.38 -9.76
C THR A 151 -17.00 7.82 -10.00
N ASP A 152 -16.79 8.56 -8.92
CA ASP A 152 -16.39 9.96 -8.92
C ASP A 152 -14.94 10.11 -9.41
N LEU A 153 -14.68 11.10 -10.27
CA LEU A 153 -13.35 11.41 -10.78
C LEU A 153 -12.59 12.33 -9.81
N GLN A 154 -11.26 12.43 -9.99
CA GLN A 154 -10.38 13.21 -9.13
C GLN A 154 -10.89 14.63 -8.89
N ASP A 155 -11.24 15.38 -9.95
CA ASP A 155 -11.67 16.78 -9.85
C ASP A 155 -12.92 16.99 -8.97
N ALA A 156 -13.80 15.97 -8.87
CA ALA A 156 -14.98 16.03 -8.02
C ALA A 156 -14.66 15.89 -6.52
N ILE A 157 -13.44 15.45 -6.19
CA ILE A 157 -12.98 15.21 -4.81
C ILE A 157 -11.85 16.16 -4.43
N THR A 158 -10.76 16.18 -5.21
CA THR A 158 -9.55 16.96 -4.90
C THR A 158 -9.76 18.46 -5.05
N GLY A 159 -10.74 18.88 -5.85
CA GLY A 159 -11.13 20.27 -5.99
C GLY A 159 -12.02 20.81 -4.86
N ASP A 160 -12.49 19.96 -3.95
CA ASP A 160 -13.35 20.35 -2.82
C ASP A 160 -12.61 20.22 -1.48
N PRO A 161 -12.12 21.34 -0.90
CA PRO A 161 -11.45 21.33 0.39
C PRO A 161 -12.31 20.80 1.54
N GLN A 162 -13.64 20.93 1.47
CA GLN A 162 -14.54 20.41 2.51
C GLN A 162 -14.63 18.89 2.43
N ALA A 163 -14.65 18.33 1.21
CA ALA A 163 -14.55 16.88 1.02
C ALA A 163 -13.23 16.34 1.58
N LEU A 164 -12.10 16.97 1.26
CA LEU A 164 -10.78 16.56 1.75
C LEU A 164 -10.70 16.59 3.29
N LEU A 165 -11.18 17.68 3.91
CA LEU A 165 -11.25 17.79 5.37
C LEU A 165 -12.12 16.70 6.00
N ARG A 166 -13.27 16.40 5.38
CA ARG A 166 -14.16 15.32 5.82
C ARG A 166 -13.47 13.95 5.75
N PHE A 167 -12.79 13.64 4.65
CA PHE A 167 -12.05 12.38 4.50
C PHE A 167 -10.94 12.25 5.53
N GLU A 168 -10.17 13.31 5.75
CA GLU A 168 -9.10 13.31 6.75
C GLU A 168 -9.66 13.12 8.16
N THR A 169 -10.79 13.73 8.47
CA THR A 169 -11.47 13.55 9.77
C THR A 169 -11.90 12.09 9.95
N ILE A 170 -12.55 11.47 8.96
CA ILE A 170 -12.94 10.05 9.00
C ILE A 170 -11.70 9.16 9.19
N ARG A 171 -10.62 9.43 8.44
CA ARG A 171 -9.35 8.69 8.54
C ARG A 171 -8.74 8.77 9.94
N ALA A 172 -8.68 9.96 10.54
CA ALA A 172 -8.13 10.16 11.88
C ALA A 172 -8.90 9.37 12.95
N TYR A 173 -10.24 9.42 12.91
CA TYR A 173 -11.07 8.65 13.85
C TYR A 173 -10.97 7.14 13.62
N GLY A 174 -10.88 6.69 12.36
CA GLY A 174 -10.64 5.28 12.06
C GLY A 174 -9.27 4.81 12.55
N ALA A 175 -8.22 5.64 12.43
CA ALA A 175 -6.89 5.32 12.96
C ALA A 175 -6.89 5.16 14.49
N VAL A 176 -7.61 6.03 15.22
CA VAL A 176 -7.84 5.86 16.67
C VAL A 176 -8.60 4.56 16.95
N ARG A 177 -9.67 4.28 16.19
CA ARG A 177 -10.50 3.07 16.36
C ARG A 177 -9.72 1.78 16.12
N MET A 178 -8.72 1.80 15.22
CA MET A 178 -7.79 0.71 14.93
C MET A 178 -6.65 0.58 15.96
N GLY A 179 -6.49 1.55 16.86
CA GLY A 179 -5.39 1.57 17.83
C GLY A 179 -4.03 1.98 17.24
N LEU A 180 -4.01 2.63 16.08
CA LEU A 180 -2.77 3.06 15.40
C LEU A 180 -2.20 4.37 15.95
N ILE A 181 -3.06 5.16 16.61
CA ILE A 181 -2.78 6.43 17.28
C ILE A 181 -3.68 6.56 18.50
N ASP A 182 -3.25 7.31 19.52
CA ASP A 182 -4.01 7.46 20.77
C ASP A 182 -5.16 8.48 20.67
N ASN A 183 -4.98 9.50 19.83
CA ASN A 183 -5.95 10.57 19.63
C ASN A 183 -5.81 11.20 18.25
N VAL A 184 -6.85 11.91 17.81
CA VAL A 184 -6.95 12.47 16.45
C VAL A 184 -5.91 13.55 16.13
N ASP A 185 -5.35 14.23 17.12
CA ASP A 185 -4.35 15.29 16.88
C ASP A 185 -3.02 14.71 16.37
N GLN A 186 -2.73 13.44 16.68
CA GLN A 186 -1.56 12.73 16.16
C GLN A 186 -1.65 12.47 14.64
N ALA A 187 -2.85 12.51 14.06
CA ALA A 187 -3.08 12.24 12.65
C ALA A 187 -2.48 13.33 11.74
N ALA A 188 -2.41 14.58 12.19
CA ALA A 188 -1.90 15.72 11.41
C ALA A 188 -0.38 15.71 11.16
N GLY A 189 0.35 14.90 11.95
CA GLY A 189 1.79 14.74 11.88
C GLY A 189 2.27 13.59 11.01
N ARG A 190 1.35 12.82 10.42
CA ARG A 190 1.65 11.65 9.59
C ARG A 190 1.21 11.89 8.14
#